data_AF-A0A7J4ID66-F1
#
_entry.id   AF-A0A7J4ID66-F1
#
_cell.length_a   1.000
_cell.length_b   1.000
_cell.length_c   1.000
_cell.angle_alpha   90.00
_cell.angle_beta   90.00
_cell.angle_gamma   90.00
#
_symmetry.space_group_name_H-M   'P 1'
#
loop_
_entity.id
_entity.type
_entity.pdbx_description
1 polymer ?
#
loop_
_entity_poly.entity_id
_entity_poly.type
_entity_poly.pdbx_seq_one_letter_code
_entity_poly.pdbx_strand_id
1 'polypeptide(L)'
;MGKQNICSVIVVVALMISLFTGMFCLEPHLVKNVQANPGDVSEEWYNETTLNVTVLYREPRINWYDFQYNSGGTWVSRLNTQSDVNDTAEYRFIVNVSADNGWENITYINVSAWYDQGNENSLYNQTVGGNLNLYFVYDNRTGTPSWQMLWPTGGEVTGFLHTERVVVDPVGSPRFTDCHNLTFSFTPGYQFRYAPGDGTWDTSRNATNDAQSWNFRISASNKQGYVTWIADEFGIYSYTEIMSAGWPAIYGYPGENATAETNITMLTRSNGNYSLSVDVGNLTHETHPTANISRKRIWVRGGDLDISSNFTGAADLLYFYGSALAYHIARANGTSLTTSDIEYKCNIPLGQTAGEYTAPISYHLMTT
;
A
#
# COMPACT_ATOMS: atom_id res chain seq x y z
N MET A 1 65.21 -85.35 -71.22
CA MET A 1 64.31 -84.23 -71.59
C MET A 1 63.11 -84.24 -70.65
N GLY A 2 62.84 -83.11 -70.00
CA GLY A 2 61.51 -82.79 -69.48
C GLY A 2 61.13 -83.41 -68.13
N LYS A 3 61.35 -82.65 -67.05
CA LYS A 3 60.31 -82.18 -66.13
C LYS A 3 61.00 -81.34 -65.05
N GLN A 4 60.72 -80.04 -65.12
CA GLN A 4 61.21 -79.02 -64.22
C GLN A 4 60.92 -79.40 -62.76
N ASN A 5 61.90 -79.24 -61.86
CA ASN A 5 61.61 -79.09 -60.43
C ASN A 5 61.07 -77.66 -60.20
N ILE A 6 59.85 -77.43 -60.69
CA ILE A 6 59.03 -76.24 -60.41
C ILE A 6 58.88 -76.03 -58.89
N CYS A 7 58.92 -77.10 -58.08
CA CYS A 7 58.87 -77.00 -56.62
C CYS A 7 60.10 -76.30 -55.98
N SER A 8 61.31 -76.44 -56.52
CA SER A 8 62.51 -75.82 -55.90
C SER A 8 62.59 -74.31 -56.19
N VAL A 9 62.13 -73.88 -57.36
CA VAL A 9 62.06 -72.45 -57.73
C VAL A 9 60.93 -71.75 -56.98
N ILE A 10 59.77 -72.40 -56.80
CA ILE A 10 58.67 -71.84 -56.01
C ILE A 10 59.05 -71.73 -54.52
N VAL A 11 59.79 -72.69 -53.94
CA VAL A 11 60.24 -72.61 -52.54
C VAL A 11 61.26 -71.49 -52.35
N VAL A 12 62.21 -71.29 -53.27
CA VAL A 12 63.19 -70.19 -53.19
C VAL A 12 62.52 -68.83 -53.39
N VAL A 13 61.54 -68.72 -54.30
CA VAL A 13 60.76 -67.49 -54.49
C VAL A 13 59.86 -67.21 -53.29
N ALA A 14 59.24 -68.22 -52.67
CA ALA A 14 58.47 -68.07 -51.44
C ALA A 14 59.34 -67.70 -50.23
N LEU A 15 60.57 -68.21 -50.14
CA LEU A 15 61.53 -67.86 -49.07
C LEU A 15 62.07 -66.43 -49.25
N MET A 16 62.29 -65.99 -50.48
CA MET A 16 62.67 -64.60 -50.78
C MET A 16 61.50 -63.65 -50.50
N ILE A 17 60.27 -64.00 -50.91
CA ILE A 17 59.08 -63.20 -50.60
C ILE A 17 58.82 -63.17 -49.08
N SER A 18 59.11 -64.22 -48.31
CA SER A 18 58.98 -64.18 -46.84
C SER A 18 60.08 -63.36 -46.15
N LEU A 19 61.32 -63.39 -46.68
CA LEU A 19 62.43 -62.52 -46.24
C LEU A 19 62.14 -61.04 -46.51
N PHE A 20 61.40 -60.70 -47.57
CA PHE A 20 61.02 -59.32 -47.88
C PHE A 20 59.68 -58.87 -47.29
N THR A 21 58.73 -59.77 -47.02
CA THR A 21 57.45 -59.41 -46.36
C THR A 21 57.58 -59.29 -44.84
N GLY A 22 58.56 -59.97 -44.21
CA GLY A 22 58.92 -59.74 -42.80
C GLY A 22 59.72 -58.44 -42.55
N MET A 23 60.24 -57.81 -43.61
CA MET A 23 61.08 -56.61 -43.53
C MET A 23 60.31 -55.29 -43.80
N PHE A 24 59.01 -55.36 -44.14
CA PHE A 24 58.21 -54.18 -44.53
C PHE A 24 56.86 -54.02 -43.79
N CYS A 25 56.49 -54.87 -42.83
CA CYS A 25 55.23 -54.74 -42.07
C CYS A 25 55.39 -54.73 -40.54
N LEU A 26 56.61 -54.66 -40.02
CA LEU A 26 56.86 -54.18 -38.67
C LEU A 26 57.54 -52.83 -38.83
N GLU A 27 56.95 -51.81 -38.22
CA GLU A 27 57.61 -50.54 -38.00
C GLU A 27 59.08 -50.82 -37.64
N PRO A 28 60.07 -50.10 -38.18
CA PRO A 28 61.08 -49.67 -37.26
C PRO A 28 60.29 -48.79 -36.28
N HIS A 29 59.87 -49.39 -35.16
CA HIS A 29 60.23 -48.80 -33.90
C HIS A 29 61.73 -48.56 -34.04
N LEU A 30 62.08 -47.41 -34.63
CA LEU A 30 63.04 -46.52 -34.06
C LEU A 30 62.66 -46.54 -32.58
N VAL A 31 63.26 -47.47 -31.83
CA VAL A 31 63.75 -47.15 -30.51
C VAL A 31 64.76 -46.04 -30.78
N LYS A 32 64.22 -44.85 -31.06
CA LYS A 32 64.84 -43.64 -30.61
C LYS A 32 64.87 -43.88 -29.12
N ASN A 33 66.02 -44.33 -28.64
CA ASN A 33 66.46 -43.93 -27.32
C ASN A 33 66.41 -42.41 -27.36
N VAL A 34 65.22 -41.85 -27.11
CA VAL A 34 65.14 -40.55 -26.49
C VAL A 34 65.65 -40.88 -25.11
N GLN A 35 66.97 -40.70 -24.93
CA GLN A 35 67.44 -40.31 -23.62
C GLN A 35 66.57 -39.12 -23.27
N ALA A 36 65.61 -39.31 -22.36
CA ALA A 36 65.05 -38.19 -21.64
C ALA A 36 66.29 -37.56 -20.99
N ASN A 37 66.76 -36.43 -21.54
CA ASN A 37 67.76 -35.65 -20.83
C ASN A 37 67.16 -35.35 -19.45
N PRO A 38 67.96 -35.28 -18.37
CA PRO A 38 67.47 -34.72 -17.12
C PRO A 38 66.95 -33.30 -17.43
N GLY A 39 65.63 -33.14 -17.55
CA GLY A 39 64.99 -31.91 -18.05
C GLY A 39 64.02 -32.05 -19.23
N ASP A 40 63.84 -33.24 -19.83
CA ASP A 40 62.78 -33.43 -20.83
C ASP A 40 61.39 -33.48 -20.16
N VAL A 41 60.65 -32.37 -20.25
CA VAL A 41 59.25 -32.26 -19.82
C VAL A 41 58.36 -32.51 -21.05
N SER A 42 57.72 -33.67 -21.12
CA SER A 42 56.84 -34.04 -22.25
C SER A 42 55.44 -33.41 -22.15
N GLU A 43 55.09 -32.88 -20.98
CA GLU A 43 53.82 -32.25 -20.66
C GLU A 43 54.01 -31.38 -19.41
N GLU A 44 53.55 -30.13 -19.45
CA GLU A 44 53.60 -29.20 -18.32
C GLU A 44 52.23 -28.53 -18.17
N TRP A 45 51.69 -28.51 -16.95
CA TRP A 45 50.41 -27.87 -16.63
C TRP A 45 50.66 -26.56 -15.91
N TYR A 46 50.29 -25.44 -16.54
CA TYR A 46 50.39 -24.11 -15.92
C TYR A 46 49.17 -23.86 -15.02
N ASN A 47 49.33 -24.17 -13.74
CA ASN A 47 48.24 -24.15 -12.74
C ASN A 47 48.16 -22.84 -11.94
N GLU A 48 48.85 -21.77 -12.37
CA GLU A 48 48.83 -20.48 -11.67
C GLU A 48 47.68 -19.55 -12.13
N THR A 49 46.87 -19.96 -13.11
CA THR A 49 45.73 -19.15 -13.55
C THR A 49 44.46 -19.48 -12.78
N THR A 50 43.66 -18.44 -12.50
CA THR A 50 42.36 -18.57 -11.84
C THR A 50 41.27 -18.00 -12.74
N LEU A 51 40.21 -18.77 -12.99
CA LEU A 51 38.98 -18.26 -13.61
C LEU A 51 38.09 -17.66 -12.53
N ASN A 52 37.85 -16.35 -12.61
CA ASN A 52 36.88 -15.66 -11.76
C ASN A 52 35.58 -15.44 -12.53
N VAL A 53 34.50 -16.09 -12.10
CA VAL A 53 33.14 -15.88 -12.63
C VAL A 53 32.32 -15.13 -11.57
N THR A 54 31.74 -14.00 -11.95
CA THR A 54 30.75 -13.30 -11.13
C THR A 54 29.38 -13.49 -11.77
N VAL A 55 28.45 -14.06 -11.00
CA VAL A 55 27.05 -14.20 -11.39
C VAL A 55 26.28 -13.03 -10.77
N LEU A 56 25.54 -12.32 -11.59
CA LEU A 56 24.76 -11.14 -11.20
C LEU A 56 23.27 -11.43 -11.36
N TYR A 57 22.45 -10.86 -10.49
CA TYR A 57 20.99 -10.96 -10.60
C TYR A 57 20.50 -10.11 -11.77
N ARG A 58 19.53 -10.63 -12.52
CA ARG A 58 18.92 -9.92 -13.65
C ARG A 58 17.79 -8.99 -13.22
N GLU A 59 17.10 -9.32 -12.13
CA GLU A 59 16.02 -8.53 -11.57
C GLU A 59 16.54 -7.62 -10.46
N PRO A 60 15.90 -6.46 -10.22
CA PRO A 60 16.15 -5.67 -9.02
C PRO A 60 15.88 -6.51 -7.77
N ARG A 61 16.53 -6.18 -6.65
CA ARG A 61 16.25 -6.79 -5.34
C ARG A 61 15.68 -5.74 -4.40
N ILE A 62 14.61 -6.09 -3.69
CA ILE A 62 14.16 -5.32 -2.53
C ILE A 62 14.76 -5.99 -1.29
N ASN A 63 15.74 -5.35 -0.65
CA ASN A 63 16.44 -5.98 0.47
C ASN A 63 15.70 -5.77 1.80
N TRP A 64 15.05 -4.61 1.96
CA TRP A 64 14.17 -4.31 3.08
C TRP A 64 13.22 -3.16 2.73
N TYR A 65 12.16 -3.04 3.52
CA TYR A 65 11.17 -1.98 3.43
C TYR A 65 10.55 -1.74 4.81
N ASP A 66 9.86 -0.61 4.96
CA ASP A 66 9.07 -0.31 6.14
C ASP A 66 7.97 0.71 5.82
N PHE A 67 6.91 0.69 6.63
CA PHE A 67 5.90 1.74 6.70
C PHE A 67 5.97 2.38 8.08
N GLN A 68 6.19 3.68 8.15
CA GLN A 68 6.50 4.35 9.40
C GLN A 68 5.63 5.57 9.66
N TYR A 69 5.38 5.79 10.95
CA TYR A 69 4.70 6.95 11.50
C TYR A 69 5.68 7.82 12.28
N ASN A 70 5.62 9.14 12.11
CA ASN A 70 6.42 10.09 12.85
C ASN A 70 5.77 10.42 14.20
N SER A 71 6.26 9.78 15.27
CA SER A 71 5.87 10.06 16.64
C SER A 71 6.80 11.10 17.25
N GLY A 72 6.42 12.39 17.16
CA GLY A 72 7.14 13.48 17.83
C GLY A 72 8.61 13.64 17.38
N GLY A 73 8.91 13.40 16.10
CA GLY A 73 10.26 13.46 15.54
C GLY A 73 10.97 12.11 15.47
N THR A 74 10.37 11.04 16.02
CA THR A 74 10.91 9.67 15.94
C THR A 74 10.05 8.83 15.01
N TRP A 75 10.70 8.19 14.04
CA TRP A 75 10.02 7.29 13.11
C TRP A 75 9.86 5.90 13.70
N VAL A 76 8.63 5.40 13.72
CA VAL A 76 8.26 4.10 14.30
C VAL A 76 7.57 3.27 13.23
N SER A 77 7.98 1.99 13.09
CA SER A 77 7.32 1.05 12.17
C SER A 77 5.87 0.84 12.57
N ARG A 78 5.01 0.78 11.56
CA ARG A 78 3.57 0.57 11.65
C ARG A 78 3.08 -0.54 10.70
N LEU A 79 4.00 -1.39 10.26
CA LEU A 79 3.64 -2.65 9.64
C LEU A 79 2.80 -3.45 10.63
N ASN A 80 1.68 -3.98 10.17
CA ASN A 80 0.81 -4.87 10.91
C ASN A 80 0.40 -4.30 12.28
N THR A 81 0.04 -3.02 12.28
CA THR A 81 -0.54 -2.35 13.45
C THR A 81 -1.26 -1.07 13.04
N GLN A 82 -2.14 -0.57 13.90
CA GLN A 82 -2.86 0.67 13.66
C GLN A 82 -2.02 1.91 13.96
N SER A 83 -2.34 2.98 13.23
CA SER A 83 -1.74 4.31 13.38
C SER A 83 -2.80 5.42 13.41
N ASP A 84 -2.48 6.51 14.09
CA ASP A 84 -3.40 7.64 14.29
C ASP A 84 -3.48 8.57 13.07
N VAL A 85 -4.68 9.03 12.75
CA VAL A 85 -4.90 10.05 11.70
C VAL A 85 -5.33 11.35 12.35
N ASN A 86 -4.55 12.41 12.14
CA ASN A 86 -4.77 13.71 12.77
C ASN A 86 -4.36 14.90 11.88
N ASP A 87 -4.21 14.69 10.56
CA ASP A 87 -3.90 15.71 9.55
C ASP A 87 -2.58 16.48 9.77
N THR A 88 -1.75 16.03 10.70
CA THR A 88 -0.48 16.68 11.07
C THR A 88 0.67 15.70 11.21
N ALA A 89 0.38 14.43 11.51
CA ALA A 89 1.39 13.40 11.60
C ALA A 89 1.87 12.96 10.22
N GLU A 90 3.19 12.91 10.07
CA GLU A 90 3.82 12.47 8.84
C GLU A 90 4.00 10.94 8.83
N TYR A 91 3.73 10.36 7.67
CA TYR A 91 3.89 8.95 7.37
C TYR A 91 4.91 8.78 6.27
N ARG A 92 5.55 7.61 6.18
CA ARG A 92 6.43 7.30 5.06
C ARG A 92 6.49 5.82 4.72
N PHE A 93 6.61 5.55 3.42
CA PHE A 93 7.14 4.29 2.93
C PHE A 93 8.65 4.43 2.71
N ILE A 94 9.41 3.43 3.12
CA ILE A 94 10.83 3.34 2.84
C ILE A 94 11.10 2.00 2.19
N VAL A 95 11.95 2.02 1.16
CA VAL A 95 12.39 0.81 0.48
C VAL A 95 13.87 0.92 0.15
N ASN A 96 14.59 -0.17 0.35
CA ASN A 96 15.96 -0.34 -0.12
C ASN A 96 15.98 -1.28 -1.31
N VAL A 97 16.48 -0.78 -2.43
CA VAL A 97 16.52 -1.49 -3.70
C VAL A 97 17.96 -1.60 -4.20
N SER A 98 18.36 -2.79 -4.63
CA SER A 98 19.63 -3.04 -5.31
C SER A 98 19.43 -3.38 -6.79
N ALA A 99 20.38 -2.96 -7.61
CA ALA A 99 20.47 -3.28 -9.03
C ALA A 99 21.90 -3.73 -9.38
N ASP A 100 22.07 -4.99 -9.79
CA ASP A 100 23.40 -5.53 -10.15
C ASP A 100 23.86 -5.14 -11.56
N ASN A 101 22.99 -4.48 -12.32
CA ASN A 101 23.31 -3.96 -13.64
C ASN A 101 23.44 -2.44 -13.65
N GLY A 102 23.57 -1.79 -12.49
CA GLY A 102 23.65 -0.33 -12.37
C GLY A 102 22.29 0.33 -12.17
N TRP A 103 22.26 1.41 -11.39
CA TRP A 103 21.03 2.12 -11.01
C TRP A 103 20.30 2.74 -12.20
N GLU A 104 21.04 3.11 -13.25
CA GLU A 104 20.47 3.64 -14.49
C GLU A 104 19.59 2.62 -15.23
N ASN A 105 19.67 1.34 -14.87
CA ASN A 105 18.79 0.31 -15.40
C ASN A 105 17.46 0.19 -14.64
N ILE A 106 17.31 0.76 -13.45
CA ILE A 106 16.01 0.87 -12.77
C ILE A 106 15.12 1.83 -13.57
N THR A 107 13.92 1.38 -13.92
CA THR A 107 12.91 2.19 -14.63
C THR A 107 11.87 2.72 -13.68
N TYR A 108 11.33 1.88 -12.80
CA TYR A 108 10.32 2.29 -11.82
C TYR A 108 10.54 1.68 -10.44
N ILE A 109 10.23 2.46 -9.42
CA ILE A 109 9.92 1.97 -8.08
C ILE A 109 8.56 2.55 -7.70
N ASN A 110 7.59 1.66 -7.53
CA ASN A 110 6.19 2.01 -7.31
C ASN A 110 5.76 1.55 -5.94
N VAL A 111 5.01 2.39 -5.24
CA VAL A 111 4.27 2.05 -4.02
C VAL A 111 2.79 2.21 -4.29
N SER A 112 2.05 1.11 -4.28
CA SER A 112 0.60 1.09 -4.38
C SER A 112 0.00 0.59 -3.08
N ALA A 113 -0.95 1.31 -2.49
CA ALA A 113 -1.67 0.87 -1.30
C ALA A 113 -3.18 0.98 -1.49
N TRP A 114 -3.97 0.07 -0.92
CA TRP A 114 -5.43 0.06 -1.00
C TRP A 114 -6.07 -0.46 0.27
N TYR A 115 -7.22 0.11 0.62
CA TYR A 115 -8.08 -0.49 1.63
C TYR A 115 -8.72 -1.77 1.06
N ASP A 116 -8.55 -2.88 1.76
CA ASP A 116 -8.91 -4.22 1.29
C ASP A 116 -10.42 -4.53 1.35
N GLN A 117 -11.18 -3.69 2.07
CA GLN A 117 -12.62 -3.84 2.35
C GLN A 117 -12.98 -5.15 3.09
N GLY A 118 -12.06 -5.70 3.89
CA GLY A 118 -12.28 -6.98 4.56
C GLY A 118 -12.10 -8.18 3.63
N ASN A 119 -11.42 -8.01 2.50
CA ASN A 119 -11.12 -9.09 1.57
C ASN A 119 -9.63 -9.14 1.27
N GLU A 120 -8.97 -10.15 1.84
CA GLU A 120 -7.54 -10.43 1.68
C GLU A 120 -7.14 -10.73 0.22
N ASN A 121 -8.10 -11.08 -0.64
CA ASN A 121 -7.87 -11.28 -2.09
C ASN A 121 -8.09 -10.01 -2.91
N SER A 122 -8.37 -8.87 -2.26
CA SER A 122 -8.52 -7.60 -2.94
C SER A 122 -7.22 -7.20 -3.65
N LEU A 123 -7.37 -6.52 -4.78
CA LEU A 123 -6.25 -6.02 -5.57
C LEU A 123 -6.34 -4.51 -5.67
N TYR A 124 -5.17 -3.88 -5.75
CA TYR A 124 -5.04 -2.46 -6.01
C TYR A 124 -5.86 -2.04 -7.24
N ASN A 125 -6.88 -1.21 -7.04
CA ASN A 125 -7.74 -0.72 -8.10
C ASN A 125 -7.48 0.76 -8.37
N GLN A 126 -6.69 1.03 -9.40
CA GLN A 126 -6.25 2.34 -9.88
C GLN A 126 -7.36 3.37 -10.18
N THR A 127 -8.65 2.99 -10.09
CA THR A 127 -9.79 3.83 -10.48
C THR A 127 -10.62 4.35 -9.30
N VAL A 128 -10.49 3.78 -8.10
CA VAL A 128 -11.37 4.17 -6.97
C VAL A 128 -10.94 5.48 -6.31
N GLY A 129 -9.67 5.88 -6.44
CA GLY A 129 -9.14 7.16 -5.95
C GLY A 129 -9.49 7.49 -4.49
N GLY A 130 -9.31 8.76 -4.09
CA GLY A 130 -9.77 9.28 -2.80
C GLY A 130 -9.16 8.59 -1.57
N ASN A 131 -9.95 8.37 -0.53
CA ASN A 131 -9.45 7.84 0.73
C ASN A 131 -9.26 6.32 0.77
N LEU A 132 -9.29 5.63 -0.38
CA LEU A 132 -9.21 4.17 -0.46
C LEU A 132 -7.96 3.64 -1.17
N ASN A 133 -7.16 4.52 -1.79
CA ASN A 133 -5.97 4.13 -2.56
C ASN A 133 -4.84 5.16 -2.47
N LEU A 134 -3.60 4.67 -2.50
CA LEU A 134 -2.38 5.45 -2.67
C LEU A 134 -1.60 4.96 -3.90
N TYR A 135 -0.97 5.87 -4.63
CA TYR A 135 0.00 5.50 -5.66
C TYR A 135 1.14 6.50 -5.75
N PHE A 136 2.33 6.06 -5.33
CA PHE A 136 3.56 6.82 -5.42
C PHE A 136 4.51 6.17 -6.43
N VAL A 137 5.17 6.99 -7.24
CA VAL A 137 5.99 6.57 -8.37
C VAL A 137 7.34 7.27 -8.31
N TYR A 138 8.40 6.47 -8.39
CA TYR A 138 9.72 6.87 -8.86
C TYR A 138 9.87 6.39 -10.30
N ASP A 139 10.12 7.28 -11.25
CA ASP A 139 10.32 6.98 -12.68
C ASP A 139 11.68 7.50 -13.13
N ASN A 140 12.55 6.60 -13.59
CA ASN A 140 13.91 6.87 -14.06
C ASN A 140 14.13 6.46 -15.53
N ARG A 141 13.07 6.31 -16.33
CA ARG A 141 13.19 5.87 -17.74
C ARG A 141 14.07 6.77 -18.61
N THR A 142 14.11 8.07 -18.31
CA THR A 142 14.86 9.07 -19.09
C THR A 142 16.29 9.28 -18.58
N GLY A 143 16.68 8.60 -17.51
CA GLY A 143 17.97 8.82 -16.82
C GLY A 143 18.00 10.04 -15.90
N THR A 144 16.89 10.77 -15.77
CA THR A 144 16.68 11.76 -14.71
C THR A 144 15.45 11.34 -13.93
N PRO A 145 15.57 11.01 -12.62
CA PRO A 145 14.45 10.50 -11.86
C PRO A 145 13.38 11.56 -11.64
N SER A 146 12.13 11.15 -11.73
CA SER A 146 10.95 11.94 -11.40
C SER A 146 10.11 11.22 -10.35
N TRP A 147 9.52 11.99 -9.43
CA TRP A 147 8.79 11.48 -8.28
C TRP A 147 7.37 12.04 -8.29
N GLN A 148 6.37 11.19 -8.11
CA GLN A 148 4.98 11.59 -8.23
C GLN A 148 4.11 10.88 -7.20
N MET A 149 3.17 11.62 -6.62
CA MET A 149 1.98 11.07 -6.00
C MET A 149 0.84 11.16 -7.01
N LEU A 150 0.47 10.04 -7.59
CA LEU A 150 -0.62 9.96 -8.56
C LEU A 150 -1.99 9.83 -7.88
N TRP A 151 -2.03 9.22 -6.69
CA TRP A 151 -3.22 9.13 -5.85
C TRP A 151 -2.86 9.21 -4.36
N PRO A 152 -3.77 9.74 -3.53
CA PRO A 152 -5.01 10.42 -3.92
C PRO A 152 -4.78 11.86 -4.37
N THR A 153 -5.79 12.46 -5.01
CA THR A 153 -5.70 13.80 -5.61
C THR A 153 -6.69 14.81 -5.03
N GLY A 154 -7.60 14.38 -4.14
CA GLY A 154 -8.67 15.21 -3.58
C GLY A 154 -8.32 15.92 -2.27
N GLY A 155 -7.06 15.84 -1.82
CA GLY A 155 -6.61 16.40 -0.54
C GLY A 155 -6.74 15.44 0.65
N GLU A 156 -7.12 14.18 0.43
CA GLU A 156 -7.13 13.14 1.46
C GLU A 156 -5.73 12.79 1.97
N VAL A 157 -4.72 13.06 1.14
CA VAL A 157 -3.30 12.99 1.49
C VAL A 157 -2.61 14.22 0.94
N THR A 158 -1.76 14.84 1.75
CA THR A 158 -0.99 16.03 1.41
C THR A 158 0.47 15.87 1.80
N GLY A 159 1.29 16.91 1.60
CA GLY A 159 2.67 16.92 2.09
C GLY A 159 3.57 15.86 1.46
N PHE A 160 3.34 15.51 0.18
CA PHE A 160 4.17 14.52 -0.51
C PHE A 160 5.62 15.01 -0.60
N LEU A 161 6.53 14.25 -0.01
CA LEU A 161 7.97 14.49 -0.01
C LEU A 161 8.70 13.20 -0.38
N HIS A 162 9.90 13.34 -0.92
CA HIS A 162 10.70 12.20 -1.31
C HIS A 162 12.18 12.41 -1.05
N THR A 163 12.90 11.33 -0.76
CA THR A 163 14.36 11.35 -0.68
C THR A 163 14.95 10.08 -1.27
N GLU A 164 16.16 10.22 -1.80
CA GLU A 164 16.97 9.12 -2.31
C GLU A 164 18.36 9.19 -1.69
N ARG A 165 18.88 8.06 -1.24
CA ARG A 165 20.23 7.96 -0.69
C ARG A 165 20.93 6.74 -1.23
N VAL A 166 22.09 6.95 -1.86
CA VAL A 166 23.00 5.87 -2.24
C VAL A 166 23.57 5.22 -0.99
N VAL A 167 23.54 3.90 -0.94
CA VAL A 167 24.05 3.07 0.15
C VAL A 167 24.81 1.87 -0.42
N VAL A 168 25.50 1.13 0.46
CA VAL A 168 26.21 -0.08 0.08
C VAL A 168 25.28 -1.28 0.26
N ASP A 169 25.20 -2.15 -0.76
CA ASP A 169 24.59 -3.46 -0.62
C ASP A 169 25.61 -4.42 0.06
N PRO A 170 25.30 -4.98 1.25
CA PRO A 170 26.21 -5.90 1.93
C PRO A 170 26.34 -7.26 1.23
N VAL A 171 25.38 -7.65 0.39
CA VAL A 171 25.36 -8.94 -0.34
C VAL A 171 25.64 -8.77 -1.83
N GLY A 172 25.62 -7.52 -2.32
CA GLY A 172 25.88 -7.17 -3.71
C GLY A 172 27.35 -7.29 -4.10
N SER A 173 27.61 -7.33 -5.40
CA SER A 173 28.96 -7.25 -5.92
C SER A 173 29.50 -5.82 -5.79
N PRO A 174 30.66 -5.58 -5.13
CA PRO A 174 31.20 -4.24 -4.92
C PRO A 174 31.51 -3.45 -6.20
N ARG A 175 31.52 -4.11 -7.37
CA ARG A 175 31.86 -3.50 -8.66
C ARG A 175 30.65 -3.24 -9.56
N PHE A 176 29.51 -3.87 -9.27
CA PHE A 176 28.38 -3.90 -10.20
C PHE A 176 27.05 -3.54 -9.53
N THR A 177 26.93 -3.74 -8.22
CA THR A 177 25.68 -3.52 -7.51
C THR A 177 25.59 -2.09 -6.99
N ASP A 178 24.64 -1.35 -7.54
CA ASP A 178 24.17 -0.09 -6.95
C ASP A 178 23.01 -0.36 -6.01
N CYS A 179 22.93 0.40 -4.92
CA CYS A 179 21.91 0.22 -3.90
C CYS A 179 21.44 1.56 -3.33
N HIS A 180 20.14 1.76 -3.25
CA HIS A 180 19.53 3.03 -2.90
C HIS A 180 18.42 2.83 -1.87
N ASN A 181 18.38 3.73 -0.88
CA ASN A 181 17.22 3.91 -0.01
C ASN A 181 16.34 5.00 -0.60
N LEU A 182 15.08 4.65 -0.88
CA LEU A 182 14.05 5.58 -1.32
C LEU A 182 13.06 5.77 -0.18
N THR A 183 12.61 7.01 0.00
CA THR A 183 11.57 7.36 0.97
C THR A 183 10.50 8.17 0.28
N PHE A 184 9.24 7.81 0.54
CA PHE A 184 8.05 8.51 0.10
C PHE A 184 7.27 8.92 1.35
N SER A 185 7.34 10.19 1.73
CA SER A 185 6.62 10.73 2.89
C SER A 185 5.34 11.45 2.47
N PHE A 186 4.35 11.45 3.35
CA PHE A 186 3.05 12.10 3.15
C PHE A 186 2.35 12.37 4.48
N THR A 187 1.30 13.19 4.47
CA THR A 187 0.44 13.48 5.62
C THR A 187 -0.99 13.05 5.29
N PRO A 188 -1.57 12.02 5.94
CA PRO A 188 -2.95 11.63 5.74
C PRO A 188 -3.90 12.63 6.42
N GLY A 189 -4.92 13.06 5.70
CA GLY A 189 -6.00 13.89 6.22
C GLY A 189 -7.05 13.08 6.99
N TYR A 190 -7.99 13.76 7.63
CA TYR A 190 -8.98 13.18 8.56
C TYR A 190 -9.90 12.10 7.98
N GLN A 191 -10.00 11.97 6.67
CA GLN A 191 -10.84 10.94 6.02
C GLN A 191 -10.04 9.75 5.52
N PHE A 192 -8.74 9.63 5.83
CA PHE A 192 -7.93 8.46 5.48
C PHE A 192 -8.50 7.19 6.15
N ARG A 193 -8.94 6.23 5.31
CA ARG A 193 -9.89 5.18 5.68
C ARG A 193 -9.50 4.41 6.94
N TYR A 194 -10.45 4.31 7.87
CA TYR A 194 -10.39 3.45 9.04
C TYR A 194 -10.15 1.99 8.64
N ALA A 195 -9.17 1.36 9.29
CA ALA A 195 -8.74 -0.01 8.99
C ALA A 195 -8.35 -0.70 10.31
N PRO A 196 -9.28 -1.40 10.98
CA PRO A 196 -9.04 -2.03 12.28
C PRO A 196 -8.14 -3.27 12.23
N GLY A 197 -8.02 -3.91 11.07
CA GLY A 197 -7.63 -5.32 11.02
C GLY A 197 -8.77 -6.23 11.50
N ASP A 198 -8.52 -7.54 11.52
CA ASP A 198 -9.50 -8.58 11.89
C ASP A 198 -9.60 -8.81 13.42
N GLY A 199 -8.90 -7.98 14.19
CA GLY A 199 -8.79 -8.05 15.65
C GLY A 199 -7.46 -8.60 16.15
N THR A 200 -6.63 -9.23 15.31
CA THR A 200 -5.27 -9.65 15.66
C THR A 200 -4.32 -9.48 14.48
N TRP A 201 -3.42 -8.51 14.57
CA TRP A 201 -2.43 -8.28 13.51
C TRP A 201 -1.41 -9.43 13.38
N ASP A 202 -1.34 -10.05 12.21
CA ASP A 202 -0.33 -11.04 11.88
C ASP A 202 1.03 -10.36 11.62
N THR A 203 2.13 -11.03 12.00
CA THR A 203 3.49 -10.46 11.83
C THR A 203 4.25 -11.08 10.66
N SER A 204 3.56 -11.89 9.86
CA SER A 204 4.06 -12.52 8.65
C SER A 204 4.48 -11.44 7.65
N ARG A 205 5.75 -11.46 7.26
CA ARG A 205 6.27 -10.54 6.25
C ARG A 205 5.89 -11.00 4.86
N ASN A 206 5.77 -10.03 3.93
CA ASN A 206 5.41 -10.32 2.55
C ASN A 206 4.02 -10.96 2.38
N ALA A 207 3.06 -10.51 3.19
CA ALA A 207 1.71 -11.05 3.25
C ALA A 207 0.67 -9.92 3.38
N THR A 208 -0.57 -10.23 3.03
CA THR A 208 -1.74 -9.36 3.20
C THR A 208 -2.86 -10.25 3.72
N ASN A 209 -2.82 -10.51 5.03
CA ASN A 209 -3.57 -11.55 5.72
C ASN A 209 -4.32 -11.05 6.96
N ASP A 210 -4.42 -9.73 7.14
CA ASP A 210 -5.32 -9.09 8.09
C ASP A 210 -6.50 -8.46 7.35
N ALA A 211 -7.70 -9.00 7.50
CA ALA A 211 -8.88 -8.40 6.88
C ALA A 211 -9.16 -6.99 7.42
N GLN A 212 -9.71 -6.09 6.59
CA GLN A 212 -10.01 -4.70 6.97
C GLN A 212 -8.75 -3.89 7.27
N SER A 213 -7.68 -4.15 6.52
CA SER A 213 -6.40 -3.47 6.56
C SER A 213 -6.22 -2.55 5.34
N TRP A 214 -5.17 -1.74 5.39
CA TRP A 214 -4.56 -1.18 4.19
C TRP A 214 -3.45 -2.11 3.72
N ASN A 215 -3.70 -2.75 2.59
CA ASN A 215 -2.70 -3.51 1.87
C ASN A 215 -1.79 -2.58 1.09
N PHE A 216 -0.52 -2.93 0.96
CA PHE A 216 0.36 -2.27 0.01
C PHE A 216 1.28 -3.23 -0.71
N ARG A 217 1.77 -2.77 -1.85
CA ARG A 217 2.79 -3.42 -2.65
C ARG A 217 3.85 -2.41 -3.06
N ILE A 218 5.10 -2.80 -2.89
CA ILE A 218 6.25 -2.07 -3.43
C ILE A 218 6.84 -2.93 -4.54
N SER A 219 7.01 -2.35 -5.73
CA SER A 219 7.59 -3.05 -6.88
C SER A 219 8.73 -2.25 -7.47
N ALA A 220 9.81 -2.93 -7.85
CA ALA A 220 10.93 -2.37 -8.58
C ALA A 220 11.08 -3.06 -9.93
N SER A 221 11.30 -2.29 -10.99
CA SER A 221 11.45 -2.80 -12.35
C SER A 221 12.65 -2.20 -13.06
N ASN A 222 13.16 -2.90 -14.07
CA ASN A 222 14.30 -2.44 -14.87
C ASN A 222 13.99 -2.35 -16.37
N LYS A 223 14.94 -1.80 -17.13
CA LYS A 223 14.84 -1.58 -18.59
C LYS A 223 14.61 -2.87 -19.39
N GLN A 224 15.02 -4.02 -18.84
CA GLN A 224 14.85 -5.33 -19.46
C GLN A 224 13.45 -5.93 -19.19
N GLY A 225 12.63 -5.27 -18.38
CA GLY A 225 11.27 -5.70 -18.05
C GLY A 225 11.20 -6.70 -16.88
N TYR A 226 12.30 -6.94 -16.16
CA TYR A 226 12.26 -7.73 -14.93
C TYR A 226 11.63 -6.91 -13.80
N VAL A 227 10.84 -7.57 -12.97
CA VAL A 227 10.09 -6.96 -11.87
C VAL A 227 10.26 -7.81 -10.62
N THR A 228 10.64 -7.17 -9.52
CA THR A 228 10.52 -7.73 -8.18
C THR A 228 9.45 -6.97 -7.41
N TRP A 229 8.79 -7.61 -6.45
CA TRP A 229 7.80 -6.96 -5.61
C TRP A 229 7.74 -7.60 -4.23
N ILE A 230 7.26 -6.82 -3.28
CA ILE A 230 6.93 -7.23 -1.92
C ILE A 230 5.59 -6.60 -1.53
N ALA A 231 4.84 -7.26 -0.66
CA ALA A 231 3.60 -6.73 -0.10
C ALA A 231 3.65 -6.73 1.43
N ASP A 232 2.84 -5.91 2.06
CA ASP A 232 2.57 -5.96 3.50
C ASP A 232 1.30 -5.16 3.77
N GLU A 233 0.95 -4.98 5.04
CA GLU A 233 -0.24 -4.23 5.42
C GLU A 233 -0.04 -3.37 6.66
N PHE A 234 -1.02 -2.50 6.91
CA PHE A 234 -1.08 -1.65 8.10
C PHE A 234 -2.51 -1.25 8.42
N GLY A 235 -2.72 -0.76 9.64
CA GLY A 235 -4.01 -0.31 10.13
C GLY A 235 -4.08 1.20 10.34
N ILE A 236 -5.31 1.68 10.49
CA ILE A 236 -5.63 3.09 10.77
C ILE A 236 -6.68 3.13 11.87
N TYR A 237 -6.49 3.96 12.89
CA TYR A 237 -7.48 4.18 13.94
C TYR A 237 -8.68 4.99 13.43
N SER A 238 -9.83 4.82 14.08
CA SER A 238 -11.02 5.57 13.73
C SER A 238 -10.87 7.03 14.16
N TYR A 239 -11.38 7.93 13.32
CA TYR A 239 -11.43 9.36 13.58
C TYR A 239 -12.83 9.88 13.28
N THR A 240 -13.35 10.71 14.18
CA THR A 240 -14.65 11.34 14.02
C THR A 240 -14.67 12.73 14.66
N GLU A 241 -15.29 13.69 14.00
CA GLU A 241 -15.34 15.07 14.46
C GLU A 241 -16.60 15.79 13.91
N ILE A 242 -17.32 16.50 14.78
CA ILE A 242 -18.30 17.49 14.37
C ILE A 242 -17.60 18.85 14.40
N MET A 243 -17.26 19.37 13.23
CA MET A 243 -16.49 20.61 13.10
C MET A 243 -17.33 21.85 13.39
N SER A 244 -18.58 21.83 12.96
CA SER A 244 -19.52 22.92 13.18
C SER A 244 -20.96 22.44 13.03
N ALA A 245 -21.87 23.14 13.72
CA ALA A 245 -23.30 23.01 13.57
C ALA A 245 -23.93 24.40 13.64
N GLY A 246 -24.93 24.67 12.79
CA GLY A 246 -25.68 25.91 12.83
C GLY A 246 -26.68 25.99 13.99
N TRP A 247 -27.21 27.19 14.20
CA TRP A 247 -28.15 27.50 15.28
C TRP A 247 -29.55 27.70 14.69
N PRO A 248 -30.52 26.80 14.92
CA PRO A 248 -31.87 27.00 14.41
C PRO A 248 -32.60 28.06 15.24
N ALA A 249 -33.31 28.97 14.57
CA ALA A 249 -34.18 29.96 15.20
C ALA A 249 -35.60 29.82 14.63
N ILE A 250 -36.60 29.73 15.53
CA ILE A 250 -38.01 29.56 15.18
C ILE A 250 -38.82 30.69 15.80
N TYR A 251 -39.60 31.37 14.98
CA TYR A 251 -40.56 32.38 15.41
C TYR A 251 -41.97 31.90 15.08
N GLY A 252 -42.90 32.08 16.00
CA GLY A 252 -44.30 31.70 15.79
C GLY A 252 -45.18 32.07 16.96
N TYR A 253 -46.49 31.99 16.74
CA TYR A 253 -47.51 32.30 17.74
C TYR A 253 -47.98 31.04 18.49
N PRO A 254 -48.50 31.17 19.73
CA PRO A 254 -49.14 30.08 20.44
C PRO A 254 -50.27 29.42 19.61
N GLY A 255 -50.18 28.11 19.40
CA GLY A 255 -51.10 27.33 18.57
C GLY A 255 -50.57 27.00 17.16
N GLU A 256 -49.42 27.55 16.76
CA GLU A 256 -48.85 27.32 15.44
C GLU A 256 -47.86 26.15 15.38
N ASN A 257 -47.73 25.58 14.18
CA ASN A 257 -46.62 24.70 13.81
C ASN A 257 -45.57 25.54 13.07
N ALA A 258 -44.70 26.18 13.83
CA ALA A 258 -43.68 27.08 13.29
C ALA A 258 -42.46 26.31 12.75
N THR A 259 -41.86 26.81 11.68
CA THR A 259 -40.65 26.25 11.05
C THR A 259 -39.53 27.27 11.15
N ALA A 260 -38.29 26.82 11.32
CA ALA A 260 -37.13 27.70 11.29
C ALA A 260 -37.03 28.42 9.93
N GLU A 261 -36.59 29.68 9.93
CA GLU A 261 -36.51 30.48 8.70
C GLU A 261 -35.51 29.92 7.68
N THR A 262 -34.46 29.26 8.17
CA THR A 262 -33.41 28.64 7.36
C THR A 262 -33.05 27.26 7.90
N ASN A 263 -32.70 26.36 6.98
CA ASN A 263 -32.01 25.13 7.35
C ASN A 263 -30.65 25.45 7.97
N ILE A 264 -30.24 24.65 8.94
CA ILE A 264 -28.88 24.72 9.49
C ILE A 264 -27.94 23.86 8.66
N THR A 265 -26.67 24.27 8.64
CA THR A 265 -25.58 23.49 8.07
C THR A 265 -24.77 22.84 9.18
N MET A 266 -24.41 21.58 9.01
CA MET A 266 -23.47 20.85 9.85
C MET A 266 -22.31 20.34 9.01
N LEU A 267 -21.10 20.45 9.55
CA LEU A 267 -19.87 19.94 8.94
C LEU A 267 -19.30 18.84 9.82
N THR A 268 -19.15 17.65 9.28
CA THR A 268 -18.61 16.48 9.99
C THR A 268 -17.44 15.84 9.24
N ARG A 269 -16.61 15.10 9.98
CA ARG A 269 -15.55 14.26 9.46
C ARG A 269 -15.65 12.88 10.09
N SER A 270 -15.55 11.84 9.27
CA SER A 270 -15.41 10.45 9.70
C SER A 270 -14.58 9.71 8.65
N ASN A 271 -13.64 8.88 9.08
CA ASN A 271 -12.87 8.02 8.18
C ASN A 271 -13.43 6.59 8.07
N GLY A 272 -14.47 6.25 8.81
CA GLY A 272 -15.18 4.97 8.74
C GLY A 272 -16.68 5.19 8.53
N ASN A 273 -17.43 4.09 8.41
CA ASN A 273 -18.88 4.17 8.39
C ASN A 273 -19.37 4.79 9.72
N TYR A 274 -20.46 5.55 9.69
CA TYR A 274 -20.80 6.36 10.84
C TYR A 274 -22.31 6.50 11.08
N SER A 275 -22.67 6.89 12.29
CA SER A 275 -24.01 7.36 12.60
C SER A 275 -23.93 8.78 13.16
N LEU A 276 -24.87 9.63 12.75
CA LEU A 276 -25.00 10.99 13.25
C LEU A 276 -26.40 11.14 13.83
N SER A 277 -26.45 11.38 15.12
CA SER A 277 -27.68 11.52 15.89
C SER A 277 -27.81 12.89 16.52
N VAL A 278 -29.05 13.28 16.80
CA VAL A 278 -29.41 14.52 17.46
C VAL A 278 -30.33 14.23 18.65
N ASP A 279 -30.14 15.03 19.69
CA ASP A 279 -31.02 15.15 20.83
C ASP A 279 -31.34 16.61 21.15
N VAL A 280 -32.50 16.87 21.76
CA VAL A 280 -32.87 18.21 22.22
C VAL A 280 -33.57 18.17 23.57
N GLY A 281 -33.24 19.15 24.43
CA GLY A 281 -33.91 19.36 25.70
C GLY A 281 -35.34 19.87 25.56
N ASN A 282 -36.05 19.94 26.69
CA ASN A 282 -37.25 20.78 26.75
C ASN A 282 -36.83 22.24 26.60
N LEU A 283 -37.62 22.99 25.83
CA LEU A 283 -37.47 24.44 25.68
C LEU A 283 -37.97 25.11 26.96
N THR A 284 -37.09 25.85 27.63
CA THR A 284 -37.41 26.57 28.88
C THR A 284 -37.46 28.06 28.63
N HIS A 285 -38.50 28.71 29.14
CA HIS A 285 -38.64 30.15 29.03
C HIS A 285 -37.56 30.86 29.87
N GLU A 286 -36.86 31.84 29.28
CA GLU A 286 -35.74 32.53 29.94
C GLU A 286 -36.11 33.21 31.27
N THR A 287 -37.28 33.85 31.35
CA THR A 287 -37.72 34.60 32.54
C THR A 287 -38.81 33.91 33.35
N HIS A 288 -39.39 32.80 32.84
CA HIS A 288 -40.47 32.05 33.51
C HIS A 288 -40.17 30.55 33.53
N PRO A 289 -39.28 30.04 34.40
CA PRO A 289 -38.75 28.67 34.33
C PRO A 289 -39.79 27.54 34.43
N THR A 290 -41.00 27.84 34.90
CA THR A 290 -42.13 26.89 34.95
C THR A 290 -42.89 26.80 33.62
N ALA A 291 -42.73 27.77 32.72
CA ALA A 291 -43.25 27.73 31.37
C ALA A 291 -42.25 27.00 30.47
N ASN A 292 -42.59 25.78 30.07
CA ASN A 292 -41.75 24.93 29.24
C ASN A 292 -42.51 24.41 28.02
N ILE A 293 -41.85 24.30 26.88
CA ILE A 293 -42.34 23.58 25.72
C ILE A 293 -41.64 22.22 25.68
N SER A 294 -42.42 21.14 25.74
CA SER A 294 -41.86 19.78 25.74
C SER A 294 -41.10 19.50 24.44
N ARG A 295 -39.95 18.82 24.53
CA ARG A 295 -39.17 18.31 23.37
C ARG A 295 -39.99 17.49 22.38
N LYS A 296 -41.09 16.86 22.83
CA LYS A 296 -42.03 16.12 21.96
C LYS A 296 -42.71 16.99 20.90
N ARG A 297 -42.64 18.32 21.06
CA ARG A 297 -43.20 19.32 20.13
C ARG A 297 -42.16 19.85 19.16
N ILE A 298 -40.90 19.47 19.32
CA ILE A 298 -39.82 19.82 18.42
C ILE A 298 -39.72 18.71 17.39
N TRP A 299 -39.70 19.10 16.11
CA TRP A 299 -39.54 18.20 14.99
C TRP A 299 -38.27 18.55 14.24
N VAL A 300 -37.61 17.53 13.70
CA VAL A 300 -36.39 17.70 12.92
C VAL A 300 -36.40 16.78 11.70
N ARG A 301 -35.75 17.21 10.62
CA ARG A 301 -35.39 16.41 9.45
C ARG A 301 -34.02 16.85 8.93
N GLY A 302 -33.39 16.06 8.07
CA GLY A 302 -32.12 16.37 7.40
C GLY A 302 -31.23 15.14 7.24
N GLY A 303 -30.30 15.19 6.29
CA GLY A 303 -29.51 14.00 5.92
C GLY A 303 -30.39 12.90 5.34
N ASP A 304 -30.27 11.67 5.82
CA ASP A 304 -31.12 10.53 5.45
C ASP A 304 -32.50 10.56 6.18
N LEU A 305 -32.70 11.46 7.16
CA LEU A 305 -34.00 11.65 7.81
C LEU A 305 -34.87 12.61 6.98
N ASP A 306 -35.39 12.11 5.86
CA ASP A 306 -36.14 12.93 4.89
C ASP A 306 -37.51 13.42 5.39
N ILE A 307 -38.07 12.75 6.40
CA ILE A 307 -39.38 13.04 6.98
C ILE A 307 -39.20 13.62 8.38
N SER A 308 -39.88 14.74 8.66
CA SER A 308 -39.88 15.35 9.98
C SER A 308 -40.36 14.36 11.05
N SER A 309 -39.54 14.17 12.08
CA SER A 309 -39.84 13.33 13.24
C SER A 309 -39.63 14.11 14.53
N ASN A 310 -40.30 13.72 15.61
CA ASN A 310 -40.23 14.37 16.92
C ASN A 310 -39.72 13.44 18.01
N PHE A 311 -39.24 14.04 19.10
CA PHE A 311 -38.58 13.35 20.20
C PHE A 311 -39.60 12.78 21.19
N THR A 312 -40.27 11.67 20.85
CA THR A 312 -41.43 11.16 21.59
C THR A 312 -41.10 10.39 22.88
N GLY A 313 -39.97 9.68 22.94
CA GLY A 313 -39.42 9.03 24.12
C GLY A 313 -38.45 9.90 24.91
N ALA A 314 -38.22 9.54 26.17
CA ALA A 314 -37.37 10.30 27.09
C ALA A 314 -35.86 10.20 26.76
N ALA A 315 -35.46 9.22 25.94
CA ALA A 315 -34.09 8.99 25.48
C ALA A 315 -34.02 8.75 23.96
N ASP A 316 -35.06 9.14 23.22
CA ASP A 316 -35.11 8.91 21.78
C ASP A 316 -34.16 9.88 21.08
N LEU A 317 -33.09 9.32 20.52
CA LEU A 317 -32.25 9.98 19.54
C LEU A 317 -32.94 9.90 18.18
N LEU A 318 -32.86 10.99 17.41
CA LEU A 318 -33.17 10.97 15.99
C LEU A 318 -31.86 10.94 15.21
N TYR A 319 -31.83 10.23 14.08
CA TYR A 319 -30.62 10.02 13.31
C TYR A 319 -30.70 10.75 11.99
N PHE A 320 -29.79 11.68 11.73
CA PHE A 320 -29.59 12.25 10.40
C PHE A 320 -28.92 11.26 9.46
N TYR A 321 -28.04 10.41 9.98
CA TYR A 321 -27.39 9.36 9.22
C TYR A 321 -27.28 8.09 10.05
N GLY A 322 -27.56 6.95 9.42
CA GLY A 322 -27.53 5.64 10.08
C GLY A 322 -28.61 5.50 11.15
N SER A 323 -28.30 4.72 12.17
CA SER A 323 -29.17 4.40 13.31
C SER A 323 -28.32 3.85 14.46
N ALA A 324 -28.98 3.39 15.53
CA ALA A 324 -28.32 2.69 16.64
C ALA A 324 -27.64 1.36 16.23
N LEU A 325 -28.08 0.73 15.13
CA LEU A 325 -27.65 -0.61 14.73
C LEU A 325 -27.12 -0.70 13.29
N ALA A 326 -27.23 0.37 12.52
CA ALA A 326 -26.80 0.43 11.13
C ALA A 326 -26.12 1.77 10.85
N TYR A 327 -25.01 1.75 10.14
CA TYR A 327 -24.18 2.91 9.89
C TYR A 327 -24.35 3.40 8.45
N HIS A 328 -24.32 4.71 8.27
CA HIS A 328 -24.23 5.32 6.96
C HIS A 328 -22.85 5.08 6.36
N ILE A 329 -22.82 4.77 5.07
CA ILE A 329 -21.60 4.46 4.34
C ILE A 329 -20.76 5.72 4.20
N ALA A 330 -19.52 5.70 4.69
CA ALA A 330 -18.64 6.85 4.50
C ALA A 330 -18.23 7.01 3.04
N ARG A 331 -18.13 8.26 2.60
CA ARG A 331 -17.74 8.59 1.23
C ARG A 331 -16.35 8.05 0.91
N ALA A 332 -16.17 7.59 -0.32
CA ALA A 332 -14.90 7.10 -0.85
C ALA A 332 -13.88 8.23 -1.14
N ASN A 333 -14.30 9.49 -1.03
CA ASN A 333 -13.49 10.66 -1.32
C ASN A 333 -13.96 11.88 -0.51
N GLY A 334 -13.09 12.88 -0.45
CA GLY A 334 -13.29 14.14 0.25
C GLY A 334 -12.54 14.23 1.57
N THR A 335 -12.65 15.40 2.19
CA THR A 335 -11.99 15.73 3.48
C THR A 335 -12.98 16.00 4.60
N SER A 336 -14.28 16.10 4.28
CA SER A 336 -15.39 16.34 5.20
C SER A 336 -16.75 16.10 4.51
N LEU A 337 -17.83 16.04 5.29
CA LEU A 337 -19.20 16.02 4.83
C LEU A 337 -19.95 17.27 5.34
N THR A 338 -20.60 17.98 4.41
CA THR A 338 -21.53 19.07 4.73
C THR A 338 -22.97 18.60 4.57
N THR A 339 -23.77 18.75 5.61
CA THR A 339 -25.22 18.49 5.62
C THR A 339 -25.94 19.83 5.79
N SER A 340 -26.57 20.33 4.73
CA SER A 340 -27.11 21.71 4.65
C SER A 340 -28.64 21.78 4.67
N ASP A 341 -29.31 20.66 4.89
CA ASP A 341 -30.76 20.48 4.79
C ASP A 341 -31.43 20.19 6.14
N ILE A 342 -30.73 20.43 7.25
CA ILE A 342 -31.27 20.17 8.58
C ILE A 342 -32.29 21.25 8.95
N GLU A 343 -33.56 20.86 9.09
CA GLU A 343 -34.68 21.76 9.37
C GLU A 343 -35.30 21.44 10.73
N TYR A 344 -35.57 22.47 11.53
CA TYR A 344 -36.28 22.36 12.81
C TYR A 344 -37.67 22.99 12.74
N LYS A 345 -38.64 22.38 13.42
CA LYS A 345 -39.99 22.90 13.64
C LYS A 345 -40.39 22.79 15.10
N CYS A 346 -41.33 23.64 15.52
CA CYS A 346 -41.90 23.59 16.86
C CYS A 346 -43.43 23.74 16.80
N ASN A 347 -44.15 22.80 17.40
CA ASN A 347 -45.60 22.89 17.59
C ASN A 347 -45.88 23.66 18.89
N ILE A 348 -45.99 24.99 18.80
CA ILE A 348 -46.14 25.87 19.95
C ILE A 348 -47.53 25.65 20.58
N PRO A 349 -47.63 25.27 21.86
CA PRO A 349 -48.93 25.02 22.49
C PRO A 349 -49.84 26.24 22.46
N LEU A 350 -51.15 26.01 22.29
CA LEU A 350 -52.14 27.07 22.51
C LEU A 350 -52.06 27.55 23.97
N GLY A 351 -52.04 28.86 24.18
CA GLY A 351 -51.92 29.47 25.50
C GLY A 351 -50.50 29.48 26.08
N GLN A 352 -49.47 29.09 25.31
CA GLN A 352 -48.08 29.23 25.72
C GLN A 352 -47.72 30.70 25.99
N THR A 353 -47.01 30.97 27.09
CA THR A 353 -46.54 32.32 27.44
C THR A 353 -45.59 32.86 26.35
N ALA A 354 -45.81 34.08 25.88
CA ALA A 354 -44.91 34.73 24.93
C ALA A 354 -43.56 35.06 25.58
N GLY A 355 -42.47 34.87 24.84
CA GLY A 355 -41.11 35.11 25.30
C GLY A 355 -40.11 34.19 24.61
N GLU A 356 -38.85 34.31 24.98
CA GLU A 356 -37.77 33.47 24.44
C GLU A 356 -37.70 32.15 25.22
N TYR A 357 -37.55 31.06 24.46
CA TYR A 357 -37.37 29.72 24.98
C TYR A 357 -36.11 29.12 24.39
N THR A 358 -35.29 28.49 25.22
CA THR A 358 -34.02 27.90 24.79
C THR A 358 -33.90 26.46 25.28
N ALA A 359 -33.20 25.65 24.51
CA ALA A 359 -32.84 24.27 24.86
C ALA A 359 -31.48 23.95 24.27
N PRO A 360 -30.63 23.18 24.98
CA PRO A 360 -29.45 22.62 24.36
C PRO A 360 -29.84 21.61 23.28
N ILE A 361 -29.15 21.67 22.15
CA ILE A 361 -29.17 20.64 21.10
C ILE A 361 -27.83 19.90 21.19
N SER A 362 -27.90 18.58 21.29
CA SER A 362 -26.73 17.73 21.36
C SER A 362 -26.63 16.89 20.09
N TYR A 363 -25.46 16.88 19.47
CA TYR A 363 -25.18 16.01 18.34
C TYR A 363 -24.16 14.95 18.76
N HIS A 364 -24.37 13.73 18.29
CA HIS A 364 -23.48 12.61 18.59
C HIS A 364 -23.14 11.89 17.29
N LEU A 365 -21.85 11.93 16.96
CA LEU A 365 -21.25 11.29 15.79
C LEU A 365 -20.40 10.11 16.27
N MET A 366 -20.60 8.95 15.66
CA MET A 366 -19.89 7.71 15.99
C MET A 366 -19.42 7.03 14.72
N THR A 367 -18.19 6.52 14.73
CA THR A 367 -17.56 5.80 13.60
C THR A 367 -17.33 4.33 13.96
N THR A 368 -17.47 3.43 12.98
CA THR A 368 -17.11 2.01 13.07
C THR A 368 -16.39 1.49 11.85
#